data_AF-J9C0E5-F1
#
_entry.id   AF-J9C0E5-F1
#
_cell.length_a   1.000
_cell.length_b   1.000
_cell.length_c   1.000
_cell.angle_alpha   90.00
_cell.angle_beta   90.00
_cell.angle_gamma   90.00
#
_symmetry.space_group_name_H-M   'P 1'
#
loop_
_entity.id
_entity.type
_entity.pdbx_description
1 polymer ?
#
loop_
_entity_poly.entity_id
_entity_poly.type
_entity_poly.pdbx_seq_one_letter_code
_entity_poly.pdbx_strand_id
1 'polypeptide(L)'
;HKTANLLREEGLNIITLPKTIDNDLWGTDMTFGFQSAVDIATNTIDCIHTTATSHSRIFIVEVMGHKVGWVTLHAGIAGGADIILIPEIPYNIEVVAEAIRKRTEAGKRFTILAVAEGAISKKDAKLSKKEYKEKIKNRKYPSIAYEVAEQLKERTGQEIRITVPGHTQRGGSPCPYDRVLATRLGAAAAE
;
A
#
# COMPACT_ATOMS: atom_id res chain seq x y z
N HIS A 1 -0.69 -21.38 4.18
CA HIS A 1 -0.18 -22.71 3.77
C HIS A 1 0.16 -23.66 4.93
N LYS A 2 0.57 -23.20 6.12
CA LYS A 2 0.95 -24.09 7.24
C LYS A 2 -0.12 -25.13 7.59
N THR A 3 -1.37 -24.71 7.81
CA THR A 3 -2.48 -25.61 8.14
C THR A 3 -2.79 -26.60 7.04
N ALA A 4 -2.79 -26.16 5.78
CA ALA A 4 -3.00 -27.03 4.61
C ALA A 4 -1.94 -28.14 4.53
N ASN A 5 -0.67 -27.81 4.82
CA ASN A 5 0.40 -28.82 4.84
C ASN A 5 0.26 -29.82 5.98
N LEU A 6 -0.15 -29.37 7.18
CA LEU A 6 -0.41 -30.29 8.30
C LEU A 6 -1.53 -31.28 7.95
N LEU A 7 -2.62 -30.82 7.36
CA LEU A 7 -3.71 -31.69 6.91
C LEU A 7 -3.26 -32.67 5.81
N ARG A 8 -2.36 -32.23 4.91
CA ARG A 8 -1.73 -33.09 3.90
C ARG A 8 -0.86 -34.18 4.52
N GLU A 9 -0.11 -33.84 5.58
CA GLU A 9 0.73 -34.80 6.32
C GLU A 9 -0.11 -35.85 7.06
N GLU A 10 -1.33 -35.50 7.49
CA GLU A 10 -2.32 -36.43 8.04
C GLU A 10 -3.05 -37.27 6.97
N GLY A 11 -2.64 -37.17 5.70
CA GLY A 11 -3.15 -38.01 4.60
C GLY A 11 -4.34 -37.44 3.84
N LEU A 12 -4.71 -36.16 4.06
CA LEU A 12 -5.76 -35.50 3.27
C LEU A 12 -5.21 -34.94 1.95
N ASN A 13 -6.00 -35.04 0.89
CA ASN A 13 -5.70 -34.39 -0.39
C ASN A 13 -6.10 -32.92 -0.32
N ILE A 14 -5.11 -32.05 -0.11
CA ILE A 14 -5.32 -30.60 0.06
C ILE A 14 -4.62 -29.82 -1.05
N ILE A 15 -5.36 -28.93 -1.70
CA ILE A 15 -4.84 -27.92 -2.64
C ILE A 15 -5.10 -26.53 -2.05
N THR A 16 -4.12 -25.63 -2.17
CA THR A 16 -4.28 -24.23 -1.74
C THR A 16 -4.27 -23.28 -2.94
N LEU A 17 -5.24 -22.38 -2.98
CA LEU A 17 -5.29 -21.32 -3.99
C LEU A 17 -4.78 -19.98 -3.44
N PRO A 18 -4.10 -19.15 -4.27
CA PRO A 18 -3.43 -17.93 -3.84
C PRO A 18 -4.41 -16.76 -3.67
N LYS A 19 -5.11 -16.71 -2.54
CA LYS A 19 -6.06 -15.64 -2.19
C LYS A 19 -5.44 -14.62 -1.25
N THR A 20 -5.17 -13.42 -1.73
CA THR A 20 -4.83 -12.25 -0.91
C THR A 20 -4.90 -11.00 -1.77
N ILE A 21 -5.12 -9.84 -1.15
CA ILE A 21 -4.99 -8.55 -1.85
C ILE A 21 -3.53 -8.05 -1.83
N ASP A 22 -2.68 -8.59 -0.96
CA ASP A 22 -1.33 -8.06 -0.72
C ASP A 22 -0.33 -8.50 -1.79
N ASN A 23 -0.65 -9.53 -2.58
CA ASN A 23 0.24 -10.16 -3.57
C ASN A 23 1.57 -10.68 -2.99
N ASP A 24 1.53 -11.25 -1.78
CA ASP A 24 2.71 -11.66 -1.00
C ASP A 24 2.91 -13.18 -0.91
N LEU A 25 2.30 -13.96 -1.81
CA LEU A 25 2.39 -15.42 -1.81
C LEU A 25 3.49 -15.92 -2.75
N TRP A 26 4.36 -16.78 -2.22
CA TRP A 26 5.39 -17.46 -3.01
C TRP A 26 4.78 -18.45 -4.02
N GLY A 27 5.39 -18.55 -5.21
CA GLY A 27 5.01 -19.52 -6.24
C GLY A 27 3.91 -19.06 -7.20
N THR A 28 3.52 -17.79 -7.15
CA THR A 28 2.65 -17.16 -8.15
C THR A 28 3.09 -15.71 -8.36
N ASP A 29 2.94 -15.20 -9.58
CA ASP A 29 3.16 -13.78 -9.86
C ASP A 29 1.98 -12.92 -9.36
N MET A 30 0.78 -13.52 -9.31
CA MET A 30 -0.47 -12.83 -9.03
C MET A 30 -1.38 -13.65 -8.10
N THR A 31 -1.93 -12.98 -7.10
CA THR A 31 -2.95 -13.52 -6.19
C THR A 31 -4.31 -12.95 -6.55
N PHE A 32 -5.38 -13.75 -6.54
CA PHE A 32 -6.69 -13.23 -6.89
C PHE A 32 -7.25 -12.35 -5.75
N GLY A 33 -7.76 -11.20 -6.15
CA GLY A 33 -8.17 -10.08 -5.30
C GLY A 33 -7.19 -8.90 -5.33
N PHE A 34 -5.95 -9.12 -5.79
CA PHE A 34 -4.93 -8.07 -5.88
C PHE A 34 -5.32 -6.98 -6.88
N GLN A 35 -5.73 -7.34 -8.10
CA GLN A 35 -6.08 -6.33 -9.11
C GLN A 35 -7.32 -5.53 -8.71
N SER A 36 -8.31 -6.16 -8.08
CA SER A 36 -9.48 -5.45 -7.56
C SER A 36 -9.10 -4.45 -6.46
N ALA A 37 -8.14 -4.79 -5.60
CA ALA A 37 -7.63 -3.85 -4.59
C ALA A 37 -6.85 -2.69 -5.22
N VAL A 38 -6.05 -2.97 -6.26
CA VAL A 38 -5.36 -1.95 -7.06
C VAL A 38 -6.35 -0.99 -7.70
N ASP A 39 -7.45 -1.47 -8.29
CA ASP A 39 -8.49 -0.63 -8.89
C ASP A 39 -9.08 0.35 -7.86
N ILE A 40 -9.40 -0.13 -6.66
CA ILE A 40 -9.98 0.69 -5.59
C ILE A 40 -8.98 1.74 -5.09
N ALA A 41 -7.72 1.34 -4.88
CA ALA A 41 -6.65 2.26 -4.45
C ALA A 41 -6.35 3.31 -5.53
N THR A 42 -6.31 2.90 -6.80
CA THR A 42 -6.13 3.79 -7.96
C THR A 42 -7.25 4.82 -8.04
N ASN A 43 -8.51 4.36 -7.99
CA ASN A 43 -9.67 5.25 -8.01
C ASN A 43 -9.67 6.23 -6.83
N THR A 44 -9.18 5.81 -5.65
CA THR A 44 -9.02 6.72 -4.50
C THR A 44 -8.03 7.84 -4.81
N ILE A 45 -6.91 7.54 -5.46
CA ILE A 45 -5.91 8.52 -5.88
C ILE A 45 -6.49 9.45 -6.96
N ASP A 46 -7.21 8.91 -7.95
CA ASP A 46 -7.84 9.69 -9.02
C ASP A 46 -8.89 10.67 -8.49
N CYS A 47 -9.74 10.23 -7.55
CA CYS A 47 -10.70 11.11 -6.89
C CYS A 47 -10.00 12.29 -6.18
N ILE A 48 -8.80 12.09 -5.64
CA ILE A 48 -8.04 13.18 -5.01
C ILE A 48 -7.52 14.16 -6.05
N HIS A 49 -6.98 13.70 -7.18
CA HIS A 49 -6.53 14.58 -8.28
C HIS A 49 -7.59 15.60 -8.68
N THR A 50 -8.84 15.16 -8.81
CA THR A 50 -9.95 16.06 -9.20
C THR A 50 -10.23 17.17 -8.19
N THR A 51 -9.93 16.96 -6.91
CA THR A 51 -10.16 17.94 -5.83
C THR A 51 -8.92 18.76 -5.44
N ALA A 52 -7.74 18.33 -5.88
CA ALA A 52 -6.45 18.87 -5.47
C ALA A 52 -6.07 20.22 -6.10
N THR A 53 -6.82 20.69 -7.11
CA THR A 53 -6.44 21.87 -7.94
C THR A 53 -6.53 23.21 -7.19
N SER A 54 -7.18 23.26 -6.03
CA SER A 54 -7.59 24.51 -5.37
C SER A 54 -6.52 25.20 -4.51
N HIS A 55 -5.55 24.47 -3.94
CA HIS A 55 -4.53 25.02 -3.03
C HIS A 55 -3.23 24.20 -3.04
N SER A 56 -2.09 24.84 -2.75
CA SER A 56 -0.77 24.22 -2.51
C SER A 56 -0.77 23.25 -1.34
N ARG A 57 -1.20 22.00 -1.60
CA ARG A 57 -1.42 20.96 -0.60
C ARG A 57 -0.63 19.69 -0.88
N ILE A 58 -0.32 18.97 0.19
CA ILE A 58 0.18 17.61 0.14
C ILE A 58 -1.00 16.68 0.45
N PHE A 59 -1.25 15.71 -0.41
CA PHE A 59 -2.22 14.66 -0.18
C PHE A 59 -1.47 13.35 0.10
N ILE A 60 -1.87 12.65 1.15
CA ILE A 60 -1.32 11.35 1.49
C ILE A 60 -2.44 10.32 1.42
N VAL A 61 -2.27 9.29 0.59
CA VAL A 61 -3.18 8.16 0.46
C VAL A 61 -2.53 6.95 1.09
N GLU A 62 -3.10 6.46 2.18
CA GLU A 62 -2.62 5.23 2.82
C GLU A 62 -3.23 4.00 2.14
N VAL A 63 -2.38 3.14 1.61
CA VAL A 63 -2.77 1.95 0.85
C VAL A 63 -2.45 0.69 1.66
N MET A 64 -3.34 -0.29 1.63
CA MET A 64 -3.11 -1.58 2.28
C MET A 64 -2.01 -2.37 1.57
N GLY A 65 -1.53 -3.43 2.21
CA GLY A 65 -0.46 -4.29 1.68
C GLY A 65 0.36 -4.97 2.78
N HIS A 66 -0.02 -4.74 4.04
CA HIS A 66 0.58 -5.28 5.24
C HIS A 66 2.09 -5.02 5.33
N LYS A 67 2.92 -5.94 4.82
CA LYS A 67 4.40 -5.86 4.86
C LYS A 67 5.04 -5.74 3.47
N VAL A 68 4.23 -5.66 2.43
CA VAL A 68 4.67 -5.53 1.04
C VAL A 68 4.03 -4.31 0.38
N GLY A 69 4.69 -3.79 -0.64
CA GLY A 69 4.32 -2.56 -1.33
C GLY A 69 3.55 -2.75 -2.63
N TRP A 70 3.19 -3.97 -3.02
CA TRP A 70 2.66 -4.25 -4.37
C TRP A 70 1.44 -3.42 -4.74
N VAL A 71 0.43 -3.36 -3.87
CA VAL A 71 -0.80 -2.58 -4.14
C VAL A 71 -0.46 -1.10 -4.25
N THR A 72 0.34 -0.59 -3.32
CA THR A 72 0.76 0.83 -3.31
C THR A 72 1.58 1.20 -4.53
N LEU A 73 2.48 0.32 -4.98
CA LEU A 73 3.30 0.56 -6.16
C LEU A 73 2.44 0.60 -7.42
N HIS A 74 1.58 -0.41 -7.62
CA HIS A 74 0.71 -0.49 -8.79
C HIS A 74 -0.28 0.68 -8.81
N ALA A 75 -0.99 0.93 -7.71
CA ALA A 75 -1.97 1.99 -7.62
C ALA A 75 -1.33 3.39 -7.70
N GLY A 76 -0.15 3.56 -7.09
CA GLY A 76 0.59 4.82 -7.16
C GLY A 76 1.03 5.15 -8.58
N ILE A 77 1.48 4.17 -9.36
CA ILE A 77 1.82 4.38 -10.79
C ILE A 77 0.55 4.65 -11.59
N ALA A 78 -0.48 3.82 -11.44
CA ALA A 78 -1.71 3.91 -12.23
C ALA A 78 -2.48 5.22 -11.98
N GLY A 79 -2.59 5.64 -10.71
CA GLY A 79 -3.25 6.87 -10.30
C GLY A 79 -2.36 8.11 -10.39
N GLY A 80 -1.12 7.99 -10.87
CA GLY A 80 -0.22 9.13 -11.02
C GLY A 80 0.15 9.81 -9.69
N ALA A 81 0.41 9.03 -8.64
CA ALA A 81 1.03 9.53 -7.42
C ALA A 81 2.45 10.02 -7.72
N ASP A 82 2.82 11.15 -7.11
CA ASP A 82 4.09 11.80 -7.38
C ASP A 82 5.26 11.19 -6.60
N ILE A 83 4.94 10.60 -5.44
CA ILE A 83 5.88 9.91 -4.57
C ILE A 83 5.18 8.65 -4.05
N ILE A 84 5.88 7.53 -4.10
CA ILE A 84 5.37 6.24 -3.63
C ILE A 84 6.30 5.72 -2.54
N LEU A 85 5.77 5.46 -1.35
CA LEU A 85 6.52 4.93 -0.21
C LEU A 85 6.10 3.48 0.05
N ILE A 86 7.05 2.56 -0.07
CA ILE A 86 6.84 1.10 0.09
C ILE A 86 7.83 0.50 1.10
N PRO A 87 7.47 -0.59 1.80
CA PRO A 87 8.34 -1.23 2.79
C PRO A 87 9.68 -1.73 2.23
N GLU A 88 9.71 -2.14 0.96
CA GLU A 88 10.89 -2.68 0.29
C GLU A 88 12.00 -1.63 0.08
N ILE A 89 11.64 -0.34 0.05
CA ILE A 89 12.57 0.77 -0.12
C ILE A 89 12.39 1.74 1.05
N PRO A 90 13.11 1.52 2.17
CA PRO A 90 12.96 2.37 3.35
C PRO A 90 13.24 3.85 3.04
N TYR A 91 12.32 4.72 3.45
CA TYR A 91 12.33 6.12 3.04
C TYR A 91 13.19 7.00 3.95
N ASN A 92 13.69 8.12 3.41
CA ASN A 92 14.25 9.21 4.19
C ASN A 92 13.33 10.43 4.03
N ILE A 93 12.77 10.89 5.15
CA ILE A 93 11.81 12.00 5.14
C ILE A 93 12.38 13.30 4.56
N GLU A 94 13.69 13.55 4.72
CA GLU A 94 14.32 14.74 4.14
C GLU A 94 14.34 14.67 2.61
N VAL A 95 14.53 13.48 2.04
CA VAL A 95 14.50 13.27 0.58
C VAL A 95 13.08 13.44 0.06
N VAL A 96 12.07 12.98 0.80
CA VAL A 96 10.66 13.18 0.45
C VAL A 96 10.31 14.67 0.49
N ALA A 97 10.69 15.38 1.55
CA ALA A 97 10.46 16.82 1.67
C ALA A 97 11.16 17.60 0.54
N GLU A 98 12.38 17.22 0.18
CA GLU A 98 13.10 17.82 -0.95
C GLU A 98 12.40 17.60 -2.29
N ALA A 99 11.88 16.39 -2.55
CA ALA A 99 11.11 16.11 -3.75
C ALA A 99 9.84 16.99 -3.83
N ILE A 100 9.16 17.21 -2.70
CA ILE A 100 7.98 18.10 -2.62
C ILE A 100 8.38 19.56 -2.89
N ARG A 101 9.51 20.03 -2.33
CA ARG A 101 10.00 21.40 -2.59
C ARG A 101 10.29 21.62 -4.07
N LYS A 102 11.02 20.71 -4.72
CA LYS A 102 11.31 20.79 -6.17
C LYS A 102 10.05 20.86 -7.02
N ARG A 103 9.02 20.09 -6.67
CA ARG A 103 7.72 20.16 -7.35
C ARG A 103 7.03 21.51 -7.16
N THR A 104 7.08 22.03 -5.94
CA THR A 104 6.51 23.34 -5.60
C THR A 104 7.21 24.45 -6.39
N GLU A 105 8.55 24.42 -6.45
CA GLU A 105 9.38 25.35 -7.23
C GLU A 105 9.10 25.24 -8.74
N ALA A 106 8.79 24.04 -9.24
CA ALA A 106 8.36 23.81 -10.62
C ALA A 106 6.90 24.25 -10.89
N GLY A 107 6.26 24.96 -9.96
CA GLY A 107 4.90 25.50 -10.11
C GLY A 107 3.78 24.48 -9.98
N LYS A 108 4.05 23.27 -9.47
CA LYS A 108 3.01 22.27 -9.22
C LYS A 108 2.17 22.68 -8.02
N ARG A 109 0.85 22.65 -8.18
CA ARG A 109 -0.12 23.12 -7.17
C ARG A 109 -0.41 22.10 -6.08
N PHE A 110 -0.01 20.86 -6.23
CA PHE A 110 -0.18 19.84 -5.20
C PHE A 110 0.82 18.71 -5.41
N THR A 111 0.98 17.90 -4.36
CA THR A 111 1.72 16.64 -4.44
C THR A 111 0.90 15.52 -3.81
N ILE A 112 0.75 14.40 -4.50
CA ILE A 112 0.11 13.19 -3.98
C ILE A 112 1.17 12.15 -3.62
N LEU A 113 1.10 11.66 -2.38
CA LEU A 113 1.91 10.55 -1.89
C LEU A 113 1.02 9.31 -1.76
N ALA A 114 1.40 8.22 -2.40
CA ALA A 114 0.86 6.89 -2.09
C ALA A 114 1.77 6.23 -1.04
N VAL A 115 1.23 5.85 0.11
CA VAL A 115 2.01 5.33 1.25
C VAL A 115 1.46 3.98 1.67
N ALA A 116 2.28 2.93 1.55
CA ALA A 116 1.92 1.61 2.04
C ALA A 116 1.76 1.64 3.56
N GLU A 117 0.77 0.95 4.13
CA GLU A 117 0.59 0.84 5.58
C GLU A 117 1.84 0.27 6.30
N GLY A 118 2.62 -0.55 5.58
CA GLY A 118 3.89 -1.13 6.02
C GLY A 118 5.13 -0.28 5.74
N ALA A 119 5.00 0.91 5.13
CA ALA A 119 6.14 1.76 4.79
C ALA A 119 6.98 2.07 6.05
N ILE A 120 8.30 2.05 5.88
CA ILE A 120 9.25 2.12 6.99
C ILE A 120 10.35 3.13 6.70
N SER A 121 10.73 3.92 7.70
CA SER A 121 11.82 4.88 7.55
C SER A 121 13.18 4.16 7.56
N LYS A 122 14.22 4.74 6.95
CA LYS A 122 15.60 4.23 7.04
C LYS A 122 16.12 4.12 8.47
N LYS A 123 15.57 4.92 9.39
CA LYS A 123 15.92 4.84 10.83
C LYS A 123 15.31 3.58 11.43
N ASP A 124 14.02 3.33 11.16
CA ASP A 124 13.29 2.20 11.74
C ASP A 124 13.68 0.87 11.11
N ALA A 125 14.06 0.86 9.83
CA ALA A 125 14.54 -0.33 9.14
C ALA A 125 15.84 -0.91 9.75
N LYS A 126 16.58 -0.12 10.55
CA LYS A 126 17.78 -0.56 11.27
C LYS A 126 17.45 -1.20 12.64
N LEU A 127 16.23 -1.04 13.14
CA LEU A 127 15.82 -1.60 14.42
C LEU A 127 15.73 -3.12 14.34
N SER A 128 16.04 -3.80 15.44
CA SER A 128 15.74 -5.23 15.55
C SER A 128 14.23 -5.46 15.49
N LYS A 129 13.82 -6.69 15.13
CA LYS A 129 12.39 -7.06 15.12
C LYS A 129 11.70 -6.83 16.47
N LYS A 130 12.42 -6.95 17.59
CA LYS A 130 11.89 -6.72 18.94
C LYS A 130 11.64 -5.23 19.18
N GLU A 131 12.64 -4.39 18.91
CA GLU A 131 12.54 -2.94 19.06
C GLU A 131 11.49 -2.34 18.13
N TYR A 132 11.42 -2.80 16.87
CA TYR A 132 10.41 -2.33 15.93
C TYR A 132 8.98 -2.65 16.41
N LYS A 133 8.75 -3.87 16.91
CA LYS A 133 7.45 -4.24 17.49
C LYS A 133 7.10 -3.38 18.70
N GLU A 134 8.07 -3.07 19.54
CA GLU A 134 7.87 -2.21 20.71
C GLU A 134 7.55 -0.76 20.29
N LYS A 135 8.25 -0.23 19.28
CA LYS A 135 7.93 1.07 18.67
C LYS A 135 6.50 1.10 18.14
N ILE A 136 6.09 0.07 17.39
CA ILE A 136 4.73 -0.02 16.83
C ILE A 136 3.66 -0.12 17.94
N LYS A 137 3.95 -0.83 19.04
CA LYS A 137 3.05 -0.91 20.19
C LYS A 137 2.88 0.43 20.90
N ASN A 138 3.96 1.21 20.99
CA ASN A 138 4.00 2.52 21.64
C ASN A 138 3.84 3.68 20.64
N ARG A 139 3.29 3.39 19.46
CA ARG A 139 3.14 4.35 18.37
C ARG A 139 2.21 5.50 18.79
N LYS A 140 2.69 6.74 18.64
CA LYS A 140 1.91 7.96 18.92
C LYS A 140 0.75 8.19 17.93
N TYR A 141 0.92 7.73 16.69
CA TYR A 141 0.00 8.00 15.58
C TYR A 141 -0.92 6.84 15.28
N PRO A 142 -2.11 7.05 14.70
CA PRO A 142 -2.98 5.95 14.26
C PRO A 142 -2.33 5.07 13.18
N SER A 143 -1.63 5.69 12.22
CA SER A 143 -1.04 4.98 11.08
C SER A 143 0.16 5.74 10.48
N ILE A 144 0.90 5.10 9.56
CA ILE A 144 2.16 5.63 9.01
C ILE A 144 1.93 6.91 8.22
N ALA A 145 0.76 7.06 7.58
CA ALA A 145 0.40 8.29 6.90
C ALA A 145 0.38 9.50 7.85
N TYR A 146 -0.10 9.36 9.09
CA TYR A 146 -0.12 10.45 10.07
C TYR A 146 1.27 10.81 10.58
N GLU A 147 2.15 9.81 10.77
CA GLU A 147 3.54 10.04 11.16
C GLU A 147 4.30 10.79 10.05
N VAL A 148 4.16 10.34 8.80
CA VAL A 148 4.74 11.00 7.64
C VAL A 148 4.17 12.42 7.48
N ALA A 149 2.86 12.60 7.70
CA ALA A 149 2.23 13.93 7.63
C ALA A 149 2.83 14.90 8.65
N GLU A 150 2.99 14.53 9.93
CA GLU A 150 3.58 15.44 10.92
C GLU A 150 5.02 15.80 10.53
N GLN A 151 5.83 14.81 10.15
CA GLN A 151 7.21 15.06 9.76
C GLN A 151 7.33 15.94 8.51
N LEU A 152 6.44 15.78 7.52
CA LEU A 152 6.40 16.63 6.32
C LEU A 152 5.88 18.03 6.63
N LYS A 153 4.89 18.16 7.51
CA LYS A 153 4.35 19.47 7.91
C LYS A 153 5.43 20.33 8.57
N GLU A 154 6.22 19.74 9.46
CA GLU A 154 7.37 20.43 10.11
C GLU A 154 8.41 20.93 9.10
N ARG A 155 8.63 20.19 8.01
CA ARG A 155 9.68 20.48 7.03
C ARG A 155 9.25 21.39 5.88
N THR A 156 7.98 21.30 5.51
CA THR A 156 7.45 21.98 4.30
C THR A 156 6.54 23.14 4.64
N GLY A 157 5.93 23.16 5.83
CA GLY A 157 4.89 24.13 6.21
C GLY A 157 3.59 24.01 5.41
N GLN A 158 3.48 23.05 4.48
CA GLN A 158 2.30 22.90 3.64
C GLN A 158 1.16 22.21 4.39
N GLU A 159 -0.08 22.55 4.01
CA GLU A 159 -1.26 21.88 4.52
C GLU A 159 -1.30 20.44 3.96
N ILE A 160 -1.57 19.48 4.85
CA ILE A 160 -1.60 18.05 4.50
C ILE A 160 -2.99 17.48 4.71
N ARG A 161 -3.48 16.73 3.72
CA ARG A 161 -4.73 15.99 3.77
C ARG A 161 -4.45 14.49 3.66
N ILE A 162 -5.01 13.71 4.56
CA ILE A 162 -4.80 12.25 4.63
C ILE A 162 -6.11 11.57 4.24
N THR A 163 -6.00 10.56 3.37
CA THR A 163 -7.11 9.70 2.99
C THR A 163 -6.69 8.24 3.25
N VAL A 164 -7.50 7.52 4.02
CA VAL A 164 -7.27 6.12 4.35
C VAL A 164 -8.49 5.32 3.87
N PRO A 165 -8.46 4.76 2.64
CA PRO A 165 -9.53 3.88 2.16
C PRO A 165 -9.75 2.67 3.09
N GLY A 166 -8.69 2.12 3.68
CA GLY A 166 -8.77 1.02 4.63
C GLY A 166 -9.46 -0.21 4.02
N HIS A 167 -10.39 -0.80 4.76
CA HIS A 167 -11.06 -2.06 4.41
C HIS A 167 -11.87 -2.02 3.11
N THR A 168 -12.15 -0.85 2.53
CA THR A 168 -12.79 -0.77 1.21
C THR A 168 -11.98 -1.49 0.15
N GLN A 169 -10.64 -1.49 0.25
CA GLN A 169 -9.72 -2.22 -0.64
C GLN A 169 -9.88 -3.75 -0.60
N ARG A 170 -10.57 -4.28 0.41
CA ARG A 170 -10.87 -5.72 0.55
C ARG A 170 -12.29 -6.09 0.10
N GLY A 171 -13.12 -5.09 -0.20
CA GLY A 171 -14.53 -5.25 -0.56
C GLY A 171 -14.82 -4.88 -2.01
N GLY A 172 -16.10 -4.87 -2.37
CA GLY A 172 -16.56 -4.57 -3.72
C GLY A 172 -16.63 -5.78 -4.65
N SER A 173 -17.08 -5.54 -5.88
CA SER A 173 -17.14 -6.59 -6.91
C SER A 173 -15.74 -6.82 -7.49
N PRO A 174 -15.29 -8.08 -7.66
CA PRO A 174 -14.00 -8.35 -8.25
C PRO A 174 -13.97 -7.85 -9.70
N CYS A 175 -12.83 -7.29 -10.10
CA CYS A 175 -12.60 -6.87 -11.48
C CYS A 175 -12.52 -8.08 -12.42
N PRO A 176 -12.67 -7.89 -13.75
CA PRO A 176 -12.66 -8.99 -14.71
C PRO A 176 -11.41 -9.88 -14.61
N TYR A 177 -10.23 -9.30 -14.35
CA TYR A 177 -9.00 -10.05 -14.20
C TYR A 177 -9.07 -11.07 -13.05
N ASP A 178 -9.47 -10.61 -11.87
CA ASP A 178 -9.56 -11.47 -10.69
C ASP A 178 -10.65 -12.54 -10.85
N ARG A 179 -11.76 -12.25 -11.53
CA ARG A 179 -12.79 -13.25 -11.86
C ARG A 179 -12.24 -14.37 -12.73
N VAL A 180 -11.53 -14.01 -13.81
CA VAL A 180 -10.95 -15.00 -14.73
C VAL A 180 -9.85 -15.80 -14.04
N LEU A 181 -8.95 -15.15 -13.29
CA LEU A 181 -7.88 -15.82 -12.57
C LEU A 181 -8.43 -16.80 -11.53
N ALA A 182 -9.37 -16.36 -10.69
CA ALA A 182 -9.99 -17.22 -9.69
C ALA A 182 -10.71 -18.42 -10.33
N THR A 183 -11.40 -18.21 -11.45
CA THR A 183 -12.09 -19.30 -12.18
C THR A 183 -11.10 -20.33 -12.72
N ARG A 184 -10.01 -19.88 -13.36
CA ARG A 184 -8.98 -20.79 -13.92
C ARG A 184 -8.28 -21.59 -12.83
N LEU A 185 -7.90 -20.93 -11.73
CA LEU A 185 -7.24 -21.59 -10.61
C LEU A 185 -8.18 -22.57 -9.89
N GLY A 186 -9.46 -22.20 -9.75
CA GLY A 186 -10.49 -23.07 -9.18
C GLY A 186 -10.74 -24.33 -10.02
N ALA A 187 -10.83 -24.18 -11.35
CA ALA A 187 -10.99 -25.31 -12.27
C ALA A 187 -9.78 -26.25 -12.23
N ALA A 188 -8.57 -25.72 -12.35
CA ALA A 188 -7.33 -26.52 -12.31
C ALA A 188 -7.10 -27.21 -10.96
N ALA A 189 -7.65 -26.70 -9.86
CA ALA A 189 -7.59 -27.36 -8.56
C ALA A 189 -8.62 -28.49 -8.39
N ALA A 190 -9.65 -28.55 -9.24
CA ALA A 190 -10.66 -29.60 -9.22
C ALA A 190 -10.33 -30.77 -10.16
N GLU A 191 -9.46 -30.55 -11.15
CA GLU A 191 -8.87 -31.57 -12.03
C GLU A 191 -7.87 -32.47 -11.27
#